data_AF-A0A645HM61-F1
#
_entry.id   AF-A0A645HM61-F1
#
_cell.length_a   1.000
_cell.length_b   1.000
_cell.length_c   1.000
_cell.angle_alpha   90.00
_cell.angle_beta   90.00
_cell.angle_gamma   90.00
#
_symmetry.space_group_name_H-M   'P 1'
#
loop_
_entity.id
_entity.type
_entity.pdbx_description
1 polymer ?
#
loop_
_entity_poly.entity_id
_entity_poly.type
_entity_poly.pdbx_seq_one_letter_code
_entity_poly.pdbx_strand_id
1 'polypeptide(L)'
;MESNGLYSFVELNLITGRSHQLRAHLSHMGNPIVGDRKYRSKEINAYFDNKYALKFQYLYAYKVTFLQTDDFLSYLQGKVITVKLPPLFRHIKSDVFRVEI
;
A
#
# COMPACT_ATOMS: atom_id res chain seq x y z
N MET A 1 -2.68 -1.07 12.27
CA MET A 1 -1.29 -1.32 11.84
C MET A 1 -0.89 -2.67 12.40
N GLU A 2 -0.26 -3.51 11.60
CA GLU A 2 0.32 -4.79 12.01
C GLU A 2 1.83 -4.73 11.75
N SER A 3 2.66 -5.26 12.64
CA SER A 3 4.13 -5.23 12.51
C SER A 3 4.75 -6.51 13.07
N ASN A 4 5.85 -6.99 12.48
CA ASN A 4 6.60 -8.16 12.94
C ASN A 4 8.09 -7.85 13.21
N GLY A 5 8.42 -6.58 13.40
CA GLY A 5 9.79 -6.09 13.61
C GLY A 5 10.60 -5.87 12.33
N LEU A 6 10.34 -6.63 11.26
CA LEU A 6 11.00 -6.45 9.95
C LEU A 6 10.13 -5.68 8.96
N TYR A 7 8.83 -5.90 8.99
CA TYR A 7 7.85 -5.30 8.09
C TYR A 7 6.67 -4.75 8.87
N SER A 8 6.01 -3.75 8.28
CA SER A 8 4.78 -3.19 8.81
C SER A 8 3.72 -3.11 7.72
N PHE A 9 2.50 -3.55 8.04
CA PHE A 9 1.31 -3.35 7.23
C PHE A 9 0.54 -2.15 7.76
N VAL A 10 0.52 -1.08 6.96
CA VAL A 10 0.01 0.23 7.35
C VAL A 10 -1.12 0.68 6.44
N GLU A 11 -2.08 1.40 7.03
CA GLU A 11 -3.05 2.20 6.30
C GLU A 11 -2.55 3.64 6.26
N LEU A 12 -2.69 4.28 5.09
CA LEU A 12 -2.20 5.63 4.86
C LEU A 12 -3.34 6.48 4.29
N ASN A 13 -3.48 7.69 4.82
CA ASN A 13 -4.41 8.69 4.30
C ASN A 13 -3.64 9.71 3.45
N LEU A 14 -4.08 9.90 2.21
CA LEU A 14 -3.53 10.92 1.32
C LEU A 14 -4.08 12.30 1.70
N ILE A 15 -3.20 13.22 2.07
CA ILE A 15 -3.55 14.63 2.29
C ILE A 15 -3.51 15.40 0.96
N THR A 16 -2.53 15.08 0.11
CA THR A 16 -2.36 15.66 -1.23
C THR A 16 -2.03 14.56 -2.24
N GLY A 17 -2.21 14.86 -3.53
CA GLY A 17 -2.10 13.89 -4.64
C GLY A 17 -0.84 14.02 -5.49
N ARG A 18 0.31 14.43 -4.94
CA ARG A 18 1.54 14.59 -5.73
C ARG A 18 2.06 13.24 -6.24
N SER A 19 2.72 13.27 -7.39
CA SER A 19 3.31 12.07 -8.01
C SER A 19 4.24 11.33 -7.04
N HIS A 20 3.95 10.03 -6.82
CA HIS A 20 4.72 9.13 -5.94
C HIS A 20 4.85 9.59 -4.47
N GLN A 21 3.98 10.47 -3.99
CA GLN A 21 4.11 11.09 -2.67
C GLN A 21 4.35 10.10 -1.52
N LEU A 22 3.48 9.09 -1.36
CA LEU A 22 3.64 8.08 -0.31
C LEU A 22 4.95 7.29 -0.45
N ARG A 23 5.33 6.95 -1.69
CA ARG A 23 6.54 6.17 -1.98
C ARG A 23 7.80 6.93 -1.58
N ALA A 24 7.88 8.21 -1.98
CA ALA A 24 9.00 9.08 -1.65
C ALA A 24 9.06 9.38 -0.14
N HIS A 25 7.93 9.69 0.50
CA HIS A 25 7.88 9.99 1.93
C HIS A 25 8.34 8.80 2.78
N LEU A 26 7.78 7.61 2.52
CA LEU A 26 8.14 6.40 3.26
C LEU A 26 9.60 6.02 3.05
N SER A 27 10.12 6.16 1.83
CA SER A 27 11.54 5.95 1.56
C SER A 27 12.44 6.95 2.28
N HIS A 28 12.06 8.23 2.31
CA HIS A 28 12.82 9.26 3.01
C HIS A 28 12.88 9.01 4.51
N MET A 29 11.81 8.45 5.09
CA MET A 29 11.76 8.01 6.49
C MET A 29 12.48 6.69 6.76
N GLY A 30 13.20 6.12 5.79
CA GLY A 30 13.90 4.84 5.94
C GLY A 30 13.02 3.60 5.90
N ASN A 31 11.73 3.74 5.55
CA ASN A 31 10.74 2.66 5.52
C ASN A 31 10.14 2.48 4.11
N PRO A 32 10.95 2.27 3.05
CA PRO A 32 10.46 2.20 1.68
C PRO A 32 9.45 1.06 1.46
N ILE A 33 8.49 1.29 0.56
CA ILE A 33 7.46 0.30 0.22
C ILE A 33 8.10 -0.94 -0.40
N VAL A 34 7.66 -2.12 0.03
CA VAL A 34 8.07 -3.41 -0.54
C VAL A 34 7.74 -3.48 -2.03
N GLY A 35 8.66 -3.97 -2.86
CA GLY A 35 8.48 -4.09 -4.31
C GLY A 35 8.61 -2.76 -5.07
N ASP A 36 8.88 -1.65 -4.39
CA ASP A 36 9.16 -0.37 -5.04
C ASP A 36 10.56 -0.39 -5.67
N ARG A 37 10.63 -0.39 -7.00
CA ARG A 37 11.90 -0.43 -7.74
C ARG A 37 12.58 0.93 -7.89
N LYS A 38 11.86 2.03 -7.63
CA LYS A 38 12.41 3.39 -7.77
C LYS A 38 13.11 3.83 -6.49
N TYR A 39 12.51 3.51 -5.35
CA TYR A 39 12.96 3.98 -4.04
C TYR A 39 13.61 2.88 -3.18
N ARG A 40 13.76 1.66 -3.72
CA ARG A 40 14.41 0.53 -3.04
C ARG A 40 15.23 -0.28 -4.03
N SER A 41 16.40 -0.78 -3.59
CA SER A 41 17.30 -1.54 -4.46
C SER A 41 16.74 -2.94 -4.76
N LYS A 42 17.24 -3.56 -5.83
CA LYS A 42 16.77 -4.88 -6.30
C LYS A 42 17.08 -5.99 -5.29
N GLU A 43 18.25 -5.92 -4.65
CA GLU A 43 18.74 -6.89 -3.69
C GLU A 43 17.78 -6.99 -2.49
N ILE A 44 17.31 -5.84 -2.02
CA ILE A 44 16.40 -5.75 -0.86
C ILE A 44 14.97 -6.20 -1.24
N ASN A 45 14.59 -6.12 -2.52
CA ASN A 45 13.33 -6.64 -3.03
C ASN A 45 13.37 -8.14 -3.39
N ALA A 46 14.57 -8.75 -3.43
CA ALA A 46 14.75 -10.11 -3.93
C ALA A 46 13.89 -11.14 -3.20
N TYR A 47 13.72 -11.02 -1.87
CA TYR A 47 12.87 -11.94 -1.10
C TYR A 47 11.43 -11.99 -1.64
N PHE A 48 10.77 -10.83 -1.78
CA PHE A 48 9.38 -10.77 -2.23
C PHE A 48 9.24 -11.07 -3.72
N ASP A 49 10.25 -10.71 -4.50
CA ASP A 49 10.26 -11.00 -5.93
C ASP A 49 10.37 -12.52 -6.17
N ASN A 50 11.32 -13.19 -5.51
CA ASN A 50 11.54 -14.62 -5.68
C ASN A 50 10.40 -15.46 -5.10
N LYS A 51 9.86 -15.09 -3.94
CA LYS A 51 8.82 -15.88 -3.25
C LYS A 51 7.41 -15.68 -3.82
N TYR A 52 7.07 -14.46 -4.26
CA TYR A 52 5.70 -14.12 -4.66
C TYR A 52 5.58 -13.53 -6.07
N ALA A 53 6.67 -13.44 -6.83
CA ALA A 53 6.72 -12.73 -8.10
C ALA A 53 6.22 -11.28 -8.00
N LEU A 54 6.46 -10.61 -6.87
CA LEU A 54 6.03 -9.22 -6.65
C LEU A 54 6.98 -8.26 -7.38
N LYS A 55 6.59 -7.87 -8.60
CA LYS A 55 7.39 -7.01 -9.50
C LYS A 55 7.08 -5.50 -9.38
N PHE A 56 6.17 -5.12 -8.49
CA PHE A 56 5.66 -3.74 -8.36
C PHE A 56 5.43 -3.36 -6.90
N GLN A 57 5.20 -2.06 -6.65
CA GLN A 57 4.99 -1.53 -5.31
C GLN A 57 3.80 -2.19 -4.61
N TYR A 58 4.02 -2.64 -3.39
CA TYR A 58 3.01 -3.18 -2.50
C TYR A 58 2.17 -2.04 -1.90
N LEU A 59 1.44 -1.34 -2.77
CA LEU A 59 0.61 -0.18 -2.46
C LEU A 59 -0.73 -0.34 -3.16
N TYR A 60 -1.83 -0.20 -2.42
CA TYR A 60 -3.17 -0.44 -2.93
C TYR A 60 -4.17 0.61 -2.43
N ALA A 61 -4.83 1.30 -3.35
CA ALA A 61 -5.89 2.25 -3.05
C ALA A 61 -7.18 1.47 -2.78
N TYR A 62 -7.36 1.05 -1.52
CA TYR A 62 -8.44 0.14 -1.16
C TYR A 62 -9.76 0.84 -0.80
N LYS A 63 -9.72 2.15 -0.51
CA LYS A 63 -10.84 2.96 -0.03
C LYS A 63 -10.75 4.36 -0.61
N VAL A 64 -11.87 4.86 -1.11
CA VAL A 64 -12.06 6.27 -1.49
C VAL A 64 -13.35 6.78 -0.84
N THR A 65 -13.30 8.02 -0.35
CA THR A 65 -14.43 8.69 0.29
C THR A 65 -14.62 10.05 -0.36
N PHE A 66 -15.83 10.32 -0.84
CA PHE A 66 -16.18 11.56 -1.51
C PHE A 66 -16.83 12.50 -0.48
N LEU A 67 -16.00 13.34 0.16
CA LEU A 67 -16.47 14.24 1.23
C LEU A 67 -17.11 15.52 0.70
N GLN A 68 -16.59 16.04 -0.41
CA GLN A 68 -17.09 17.23 -1.09
C GLN A 68 -16.96 16.99 -2.59
N THR A 69 -18.04 17.24 -3.32
CA THR A 69 -18.12 17.07 -4.77
C THR A 69 -18.67 18.34 -5.40
N ASP A 70 -18.30 18.59 -6.66
CA ASP A 70 -18.97 19.59 -7.48
C ASP A 70 -20.38 19.12 -7.90
N ASP A 71 -21.15 20.01 -8.53
CA ASP A 71 -22.52 19.73 -8.96
C ASP A 71 -22.60 18.54 -9.93
N PHE A 72 -21.60 18.40 -10.81
CA PHE A 72 -21.51 17.31 -11.78
C PHE A 72 -21.31 15.94 -11.12
N LEU A 73 -20.61 15.90 -9.98
CA LEU A 73 -20.34 14.69 -9.20
C LEU A 73 -21.18 14.59 -7.92
N SER A 74 -22.25 15.37 -7.79
CA SER A 74 -23.16 15.38 -6.62
C SER A 74 -23.69 14.00 -6.23
N TYR A 75 -23.87 13.11 -7.21
CA TYR A 75 -24.27 11.71 -6.99
C TYR A 75 -23.25 10.87 -6.21
N LEU A 76 -22.01 11.35 -6.05
CA LEU A 76 -20.95 10.71 -5.25
C LEU A 76 -20.84 11.29 -3.85
N GLN A 77 -21.46 12.43 -3.55
CA GLN A 77 -21.35 13.10 -2.26
C GLN A 77 -21.68 12.15 -1.09
N GLY A 78 -20.76 12.06 -0.13
CA GLY A 78 -20.86 11.19 1.04
C GLY A 78 -20.63 9.70 0.77
N LYS A 79 -20.44 9.27 -0.48
CA LYS A 79 -20.22 7.85 -0.80
C LYS A 79 -18.82 7.40 -0.41
N VAL A 80 -18.75 6.17 0.05
CA VAL A 80 -17.51 5.44 0.33
C VAL A 80 -17.46 4.23 -0.58
N ILE A 81 -16.40 4.12 -1.37
CA ILE A 81 -16.16 2.95 -2.21
C ILE A 81 -14.94 2.22 -1.64
N THR A 82 -15.12 0.93 -1.35
CA THR A 82 -14.06 0.07 -0.81
C THR A 82 -13.90 -1.19 -1.65
N VAL A 83 -12.68 -1.69 -1.73
CA VAL A 83 -12.33 -2.93 -2.43
C VAL A 83 -11.53 -3.84 -1.51
N LYS A 84 -11.78 -5.15 -1.59
CA LYS A 84 -11.01 -6.15 -0.85
C LYS A 84 -9.59 -6.22 -1.40
N LEU A 85 -8.63 -6.60 -0.54
CA LEU A 85 -7.25 -6.84 -1.00
C LEU A 85 -7.23 -7.90 -2.11
N PRO A 86 -6.47 -7.68 -3.20
CA PRO A 86 -6.24 -8.68 -4.24
C PRO A 86 -5.66 -9.98 -3.67
N PRO A 87 -5.88 -11.14 -4.31
CA PRO A 87 -5.41 -12.44 -3.80
C PRO A 87 -3.90 -12.47 -3.48
N LEU A 88 -3.06 -11.91 -4.36
CA LEU A 88 -1.61 -11.84 -4.14
C LEU A 88 -1.26 -11.07 -2.86
N PHE A 89 -1.89 -9.91 -2.64
CA PHE A 89 -1.62 -9.09 -1.46
C PHE A 89 -2.16 -9.76 -0.20
N ARG A 90 -3.33 -10.39 -0.29
CA ARG A 90 -3.86 -11.17 0.83
C ARG A 90 -2.92 -12.32 1.23
N HIS A 91 -2.35 -13.01 0.24
CA HIS A 91 -1.40 -14.10 0.47
C HIS A 91 -0.12 -13.58 1.15
N ILE A 92 0.49 -12.51 0.61
CA ILE A 92 1.70 -11.90 1.19
C ILE A 92 1.43 -11.42 2.62
N LYS A 93 0.31 -10.73 2.86
CA LYS A 93 -0.04 -10.27 4.21
C LYS A 93 -0.16 -11.44 5.18
N SER A 94 -0.91 -12.48 4.81
CA SER A 94 -1.08 -13.67 5.65
C SER A 94 0.26 -14.33 5.95
N ASP A 95 1.10 -14.52 4.94
CA ASP A 95 2.39 -15.21 5.11
C ASP A 95 3.40 -14.40 5.94
N VAL A 96 3.45 -13.08 5.78
CA VAL A 96 4.41 -12.21 6.52
C VAL A 96 3.98 -11.95 7.97
N PHE A 97 2.68 -11.86 8.24
CA PHE A 97 2.15 -11.48 9.55
C PHE A 97 1.45 -12.62 10.30
N ARG A 98 1.62 -13.87 9.86
CA ARG A 98 1.18 -15.05 10.61
C ARG A 98 1.88 -15.06 11.96
N VAL A 99 1.08 -14.99 13.02
CA VAL A 99 1.52 -15.20 14.40
C VAL A 99 1.69 -16.70 14.58
N GLU A 100 2.91 -17.17 14.78
CA GLU A 100 3.13 -18.41 15.54
C GLU A 100 2.82 -18.07 17.01
N ILE A 101 1.67 -18.55 17.51
CA ILE A 101 1.42 -18.75 18.94
C ILE A 101 1.58 -20.23 19.21
#